data_AF-A0A7W0L7L3-F1
#
_entry.id   AF-A0A7W0L7L3-F1
#
_cell.length_a   1.000
_cell.length_b   1.000
_cell.length_c   1.000
_cell.angle_alpha   90.00
_cell.angle_beta   90.00
_cell.angle_gamma   90.00
#
_symmetry.space_group_name_H-M   'P 1'
#
loop_
_entity.id
_entity.type
_entity.pdbx_description
1 polymer ?
#
loop_
_entity_poly.entity_id
_entity_poly.type
_entity_poly.pdbx_seq_one_letter_code
_entity_poly.pdbx_strand_id
1 'polypeptide(L)'
;MPRPGAVAGDPNWWLVAFLLGIVGGGGIAARSSAAFELRGETRVCYLRLLVGGFLLGAGGWIAGGCNLGHGLSGMAQLNVSSIVVVICMALGVGHARAMTRPVSRTRTSAG
;
A
#
# COMPACT_ATOMS: atom_id res chain seq x y z
N MET A 1 22.79 -6.28 -0.53
CA MET A 1 22.84 -6.93 0.79
C MET A 1 21.44 -7.36 1.19
N PRO A 2 21.16 -8.64 1.41
CA PRO A 2 19.90 -9.10 2.00
C PRO A 2 19.91 -8.70 3.47
N ARG A 3 18.90 -7.98 3.96
CA ARG A 3 18.75 -7.76 5.41
C ARG A 3 18.38 -9.10 6.06
N PRO A 4 19.20 -9.62 6.99
CA PRO A 4 18.83 -10.78 7.80
C PRO A 4 17.79 -10.30 8.83
N GLY A 5 16.54 -10.75 8.67
CA GLY A 5 15.46 -10.41 9.60
C GLY A 5 14.17 -11.20 9.41
N ALA A 6 14.14 -12.15 8.48
CA ALA A 6 12.96 -12.99 8.27
C ALA A 6 13.02 -14.33 9.04
N VAL A 7 14.19 -14.76 9.54
CA VAL A 7 14.34 -15.96 10.40
C VAL A 7 15.52 -15.76 11.36
N ALA A 8 15.44 -14.75 12.22
CA ALA A 8 16.21 -14.68 13.46
C ALA A 8 15.19 -14.42 14.56
N GLY A 9 15.27 -15.14 15.67
CA GLY A 9 14.24 -15.19 16.72
C GLY A 9 14.01 -13.90 17.50
N ASP A 10 14.54 -12.76 17.05
CA ASP A 10 14.30 -11.43 17.60
C ASP A 10 13.19 -10.71 16.81
N PRO A 11 11.96 -10.62 17.36
CA PRO A 11 10.91 -9.85 16.72
C PRO A 11 11.32 -8.37 16.69
N ASN A 12 11.34 -7.78 15.49
CA ASN A 12 11.56 -6.35 15.28
C ASN A 12 10.40 -5.56 15.90
N TRP A 13 10.45 -5.36 17.21
CA TRP A 13 9.33 -4.85 18.02
C TRP A 13 8.87 -3.47 17.56
N TRP A 14 9.80 -2.66 17.06
CA TRP A 14 9.50 -1.36 16.46
C TRP A 14 8.66 -1.50 15.18
N LEU A 15 8.99 -2.44 14.29
CA LEU A 15 8.23 -2.67 13.06
C LEU A 15 6.84 -3.22 13.37
N VAL A 16 6.74 -4.10 14.36
CA VAL A 16 5.47 -4.65 14.84
C VAL A 16 4.60 -3.55 15.45
N ALA A 17 5.17 -2.71 16.33
CA ALA A 17 4.47 -1.58 16.93
C ALA A 17 4.00 -0.57 15.87
N PHE A 18 4.83 -0.30 14.85
CA PHE A 18 4.46 0.56 13.73
C PHE A 18 3.29 -0.01 12.91
N LEU A 19 3.34 -1.32 12.62
CA LEU A 19 2.26 -2.00 11.88
C LEU A 19 0.95 -2.01 12.69
N LEU A 20 1.02 -2.33 13.98
CA LEU A 20 -0.12 -2.25 14.89
C LEU A 20 -0.65 -0.81 15.01
N GLY A 21 0.24 0.19 14.98
CA GLY A 21 -0.12 1.60 14.97
C GLY A 21 -0.89 2.02 13.71
N ILE A 22 -0.51 1.55 12.53
CA ILE A 22 -1.24 1.82 11.28
C ILE A 22 -2.63 1.16 11.31
N VAL A 23 -2.69 -0.12 11.70
CA VAL A 23 -3.96 -0.88 11.75
C VAL A 23 -4.89 -0.29 12.81
N GLY A 24 -4.37 -0.06 14.02
CA GLY A 24 -5.10 0.52 15.14
C GLY A 24 -5.52 1.96 14.87
N GLY A 25 -4.61 2.80 14.34
CA GLY A 25 -4.88 4.19 13.98
C GLY A 25 -5.95 4.31 12.90
N GLY A 26 -5.89 3.46 11.86
CA GLY A 26 -6.95 3.37 10.84
C GLY A 26 -8.30 2.95 11.43
N GLY A 27 -8.31 1.98 12.35
CA GLY A 27 -9.53 1.55 13.05
C GLY A 27 -10.14 2.64 13.95
N ILE A 28 -9.30 3.38 14.69
CA ILE A 28 -9.73 4.50 15.53
C ILE A 28 -10.27 5.64 14.65
N ALA A 29 -9.55 5.98 13.58
CA ALA A 29 -10.00 6.98 12.62
C ALA A 29 -11.37 6.61 12.02
N ALA A 30 -11.52 5.37 11.54
CA ALA A 30 -12.79 4.87 11.00
C ALA A 30 -13.94 4.95 12.02
N ARG A 31 -13.67 4.64 13.30
CA ARG A 31 -14.66 4.74 14.37
C ARG A 31 -15.02 6.19 14.69
N SER A 32 -14.07 7.11 14.60
CA SER A 32 -14.29 8.55 14.83
C SER A 32 -15.05 9.24 13.70
N SER A 33 -14.95 8.74 12.47
CA SER A 33 -15.61 9.35 11.31
C SER A 33 -17.10 8.99 11.16
N ALA A 34 -17.68 8.18 12.07
CA ALA A 34 -19.06 7.67 11.99
C ALA A 34 -19.45 6.98 10.66
N ALA A 35 -18.51 6.81 9.72
CA ALA A 35 -18.65 6.19 8.41
C ALA A 35 -18.29 4.71 8.44
N PHE A 36 -18.70 4.00 9.50
CA PHE A 36 -18.41 2.58 9.67
C PHE A 36 -19.36 1.74 8.80
N GLU A 37 -19.22 1.87 7.47
CA GLU A 37 -19.88 0.99 6.52
C GLU A 37 -18.97 -0.22 6.27
N LEU A 38 -19.36 -1.41 6.77
CA LEU A 38 -18.75 -2.65 6.31
C LEU A 38 -19.14 -2.88 4.85
N ARG A 39 -18.35 -2.32 3.94
CA ARG A 39 -18.51 -2.54 2.50
C ARG A 39 -18.02 -3.95 2.15
N GLY A 40 -18.98 -4.85 2.01
CA GLY A 40 -18.78 -6.12 1.33
C GLY A 40 -18.61 -5.89 -0.17
N GLU A 41 -17.56 -6.47 -0.74
CA GLU A 41 -17.27 -6.39 -2.17
C GLU A 41 -17.75 -7.66 -2.89
N THR A 42 -18.01 -7.60 -4.19
CA THR A 42 -18.35 -8.79 -4.98
C THR A 42 -17.16 -9.78 -5.02
N ARG A 43 -17.43 -11.10 -5.11
CA ARG A 43 -16.42 -12.16 -5.22
C ARG A 43 -15.33 -11.89 -6.29
N VAL A 44 -15.73 -11.34 -7.43
CA VAL A 44 -14.81 -10.95 -8.53
C VAL A 44 -13.87 -9.82 -8.09
N CYS A 45 -14.34 -8.89 -7.28
CA CYS A 45 -13.52 -7.81 -6.74
C CYS A 45 -12.49 -8.36 -5.74
N TYR A 46 -12.88 -9.26 -4.84
CA TYR A 46 -11.94 -9.90 -3.91
C TYR A 46 -10.79 -10.61 -4.63
N LEU A 47 -11.07 -11.34 -5.72
CA LEU A 47 -10.01 -11.95 -6.54
C LEU A 47 -9.08 -10.89 -7.13
N ARG A 48 -9.64 -9.76 -7.60
CA ARG A 48 -8.86 -8.65 -8.15
C ARG A 48 -8.00 -7.97 -7.09
N LEU A 49 -8.51 -7.80 -5.87
CA LEU A 49 -7.77 -7.28 -4.71
C LEU A 49 -6.63 -8.23 -4.31
N LEU A 50 -6.89 -9.53 -4.30
CA LEU A 50 -5.88 -10.54 -3.97
C LEU A 50 -4.74 -10.56 -5.00
N VAL A 51 -5.09 -10.58 -6.29
CA VAL A 51 -4.10 -10.50 -7.38
C VAL A 51 -3.34 -9.17 -7.33
N GLY A 52 -4.02 -8.05 -7.07
CA GLY A 52 -3.38 -6.75 -6.92
C GLY A 52 -2.42 -6.69 -5.74
N GLY A 53 -2.80 -7.25 -4.58
CA GLY A 53 -1.95 -7.34 -3.40
C GLY A 53 -0.71 -8.20 -3.65
N PHE A 54 -0.87 -9.33 -4.34
CA PHE A 54 0.26 -10.17 -4.75
C PHE A 54 1.20 -9.43 -5.71
N LEU A 55 0.66 -8.71 -6.70
CA LEU A 55 1.45 -7.89 -7.62
C LEU A 55 2.22 -6.78 -6.90
N LEU A 56 1.59 -6.11 -5.92
CA LEU A 56 2.26 -5.08 -5.11
C LEU A 56 3.38 -5.68 -4.25
N GLY A 57 3.14 -6.85 -3.66
CA GLY A 57 4.16 -7.57 -2.89
C GLY A 57 5.35 -7.97 -3.76
N ALA A 58 5.11 -8.60 -4.91
CA ALA A 58 6.14 -8.99 -5.86
C ALA A 58 6.90 -7.75 -6.40
N GLY A 59 6.18 -6.69 -6.76
CA GLY A 59 6.76 -5.44 -7.24
C GLY A 59 7.65 -4.76 -6.18
N GLY A 60 7.22 -4.74 -4.92
CA GLY A 60 8.02 -4.21 -3.81
C GLY A 60 9.29 -5.02 -3.55
N TRP A 61 9.22 -6.35 -3.68
CA TRP A 61 10.38 -7.21 -3.56
C TRP A 61 11.41 -6.96 -4.68
N ILE A 62 10.94 -6.84 -5.94
CA ILE A 62 11.79 -6.53 -7.10
C ILE A 62 12.41 -5.14 -6.97
N ALA A 63 11.66 -4.15 -6.46
CA ALA A 63 12.15 -2.80 -6.21
C ALA A 63 13.09 -2.69 -5.00
N GLY A 64 13.22 -3.76 -4.19
CA GLY A 64 14.05 -3.76 -2.99
C GLY A 64 13.51 -2.91 -1.84
N GLY A 65 12.22 -2.59 -1.84
CA GLY A 65 11.62 -1.70 -0.84
C GLY A 65 10.10 -1.55 -0.98
N CYS A 66 9.49 -0.94 0.03
CA CYS A 66 8.08 -0.55 -0.01
C CYS A 66 7.95 0.95 -0.27
N ASN A 67 6.74 1.37 -0.65
CA ASN A 67 6.37 2.77 -0.79
C ASN A 67 6.61 3.59 0.49
N LEU A 68 6.49 3.01 1.68
CA LEU A 68 6.79 3.70 2.94
C LEU A 68 8.30 3.96 3.11
N GLY A 69 9.15 2.97 2.83
CA GLY A 69 10.61 3.13 2.98
C GLY A 69 11.19 4.12 1.98
N HIS A 70 10.79 3.99 0.72
CA HIS A 70 11.28 4.83 -0.37
C HIS A 70 10.62 6.22 -0.40
N GLY A 71 9.36 6.29 0.02
CA GLY A 71 8.57 7.53 0.03
C GLY A 71 8.79 8.38 1.27
N LEU A 72 8.83 7.81 2.48
CA LEU A 72 9.04 8.59 3.71
C LEU A 72 10.53 8.81 4.01
N SER A 73 11.30 7.71 4.09
CA SER A 73 12.69 7.79 4.54
C SER A 73 13.64 8.21 3.42
N GLY A 74 13.48 7.64 2.22
CA GLY A 74 14.38 7.93 1.11
C GLY A 74 14.20 9.34 0.51
N MET A 75 12.99 9.91 0.55
CA MET A 75 12.76 11.32 0.19
C MET A 75 13.36 12.29 1.21
N ALA A 76 13.30 11.95 2.51
CA ALA A 76 13.90 12.77 3.58
C ALA A 76 15.43 12.85 3.47
N GLN A 77 16.08 11.83 2.88
CA GLN A 77 17.53 11.81 2.66
C GLN A 77 17.97 12.42 1.31
N LEU A 78 17.06 13.02 0.52
CA LEU A 78 17.34 13.55 -0.83
C LEU A 78 18.11 12.57 -1.74
N ASN A 79 17.92 11.27 -1.56
CA ASN A 79 18.63 10.28 -2.35
C ASN A 79 18.04 10.23 -3.77
N VAL A 80 18.88 10.38 -4.80
CA VAL A 80 18.46 10.40 -6.21
C VAL A 80 17.80 9.08 -6.61
N SER A 81 18.28 7.96 -6.09
CA SER A 81 17.64 6.65 -6.27
C SER A 81 16.21 6.65 -5.70
N SER A 82 15.97 7.43 -4.63
CA SER A 82 14.65 7.57 -4.03
C SER A 82 13.64 8.19 -4.98
N ILE A 83 14.04 9.30 -5.55
CA ILE A 83 13.21 10.10 -6.44
C ILE A 83 12.82 9.31 -7.69
N VAL A 84 13.76 8.54 -8.27
CA VAL A 84 13.50 7.77 -9.50
C VAL A 84 12.44 6.70 -9.30
N VAL A 85 12.51 5.87 -8.25
CA VAL A 85 11.47 4.82 -8.07
C VAL A 85 10.13 5.44 -7.68
N VAL A 86 10.09 6.54 -6.90
CA VAL A 86 8.82 7.24 -6.61
C VAL A 86 8.18 7.75 -7.91
N ILE A 87 8.95 8.37 -8.80
CA ILE A 87 8.45 8.86 -10.10
C ILE A 87 7.94 7.68 -10.94
N CYS A 88 8.71 6.60 -11.04
CA CYS A 88 8.33 5.43 -11.83
C CYS A 88 7.04 4.76 -11.28
N MET A 89 6.88 4.71 -9.96
CA MET A 89 5.67 4.22 -9.30
C MET A 89 4.48 5.16 -9.55
N ALA A 90 4.69 6.48 -9.50
CA ALA A 90 3.66 7.46 -9.81
C ALA A 90 3.18 7.35 -11.28
N LEU A 91 4.12 7.18 -12.23
CA LEU A 91 3.81 6.97 -13.65
C LEU A 91 3.06 5.65 -13.87
N GLY A 92 3.48 4.56 -13.22
CA GLY A 92 2.81 3.26 -13.30
C GLY A 92 1.37 3.32 -12.78
N VAL A 93 1.14 3.97 -11.64
CA VAL A 93 -0.20 4.20 -11.10
C VAL A 93 -1.01 5.12 -12.02
N GLY A 94 -0.40 6.16 -12.59
CA GLY A 94 -1.04 7.04 -13.57
C GLY A 94 -1.51 6.28 -14.81
N HIS A 95 -0.68 5.38 -15.33
CA HIS A 95 -1.00 4.56 -16.49
C HIS A 95 -2.08 3.52 -16.16
N ALA A 96 -1.95 2.82 -15.03
CA ALA A 96 -2.95 1.87 -14.56
C ALA A 96 -4.31 2.55 -14.31
N ARG A 97 -4.31 3.77 -13.76
CA ARG A 97 -5.51 4.61 -13.63
C ARG A 97 -6.06 4.95 -15.00
N ALA A 98 -5.23 5.37 -15.96
CA ALA A 98 -5.69 5.69 -17.31
C ALA A 98 -6.39 4.49 -17.99
N MET A 99 -5.86 3.28 -17.82
CA MET A 99 -6.47 2.04 -18.33
C MET A 99 -7.73 1.62 -17.57
N THR A 100 -7.87 1.96 -16.28
CA THR A 100 -9.01 1.55 -15.45
C THR A 100 -10.11 2.61 -15.32
N ARG A 101 -9.91 3.80 -15.92
CA ARG A 101 -10.89 4.91 -16.03
C ARG A 101 -12.31 4.53 -16.49
N PRO A 102 -12.57 3.52 -17.36
CA PRO A 102 -13.96 3.23 -17.73
C PRO A 102 -14.80 2.58 -16.60
N VAL A 103 -14.20 2.05 -15.53
CA VAL A 103 -14.91 1.25 -14.51
C VAL A 103 -15.31 2.03 -13.24
N SER A 104 -14.69 3.18 -12.96
CA SER A 104 -14.89 3.90 -11.69
C SER A 104 -16.03 4.94 -11.69
N ARG A 105 -16.79 5.09 -12.78
CA ARG A 105 -17.84 6.14 -12.89
C ARG A 105 -19.23 5.73 -12.39
N THR A 106 -19.44 4.48 -11.98
CA THR A 106 -20.79 3.96 -11.65
C THR A 106 -21.08 3.80 -10.15
N ARG A 107 -20.19 4.24 -9.23
CA ARG A 107 -20.42 4.14 -7.78
C ARG A 107 -20.43 5.51 -7.06
N THR A 108 -21.00 6.52 -7.72
CA THR A 108 -21.37 7.81 -7.11
C THR A 108 -22.78 8.18 -7.58
N SER A 109 -23.77 7.33 -7.28
CA SER A 109 -25.20 7.67 -7.36
C SER A 109 -26.03 6.53 -6.76
N ALA A 110 -25.90 6.29 -5.46
CA ALA A 110 -26.89 5.54 -4.66
C ALA A 110 -26.56 5.75 -3.18
N GLY A 111 -27.29 6.66 -2.53
CA GLY A 111 -27.21 6.98 -1.11
C GLY A 111 -27.09 8.47 -0.89
#